data_AF-A0A836V9J8-F1
#
_entry.id   AF-A0A836V9J8-F1
#
_cell.length_a   1.000
_cell.length_b   1.000
_cell.length_c   1.000
_cell.angle_alpha   90.00
_cell.angle_beta   90.00
_cell.angle_gamma   90.00
#
_symmetry.space_group_name_H-M   'P 1'
#
loop_
_entity.id
_entity.type
_entity.pdbx_description
1 polymer ?
#
loop_
_entity_poly.entity_id
_entity_poly.type
_entity_poly.pdbx_seq_one_letter_code
_entity_poly.pdbx_strand_id
1 'polypeptide(L)'
;MMNAKEFVIDYIGRHNHPVNACLHIVGVPSAFYGMFLFVTGKFAWGAALIVLGYFLQYLGHKAQGNEVGEVTLIKHIWKKVCTPRN
;
A
#
# COMPACT_ATOMS: atom_id res chain seq x y z
N MET A 1 8.32 25.09 -3.26
CA MET A 1 9.00 23.79 -3.41
C MET A 1 9.48 23.40 -2.02
N MET A 2 9.08 22.25 -1.49
CA MET A 2 9.49 21.81 -0.16
C MET A 2 10.98 21.49 -0.14
N ASN A 3 11.68 21.94 0.89
CA ASN A 3 13.09 21.59 1.10
C ASN A 3 13.21 20.18 1.71
N ALA A 4 14.42 19.61 1.69
CA ALA A 4 14.65 18.24 2.16
C ALA A 4 14.22 18.02 3.63
N LYS A 5 14.36 19.05 4.48
CA LYS A 5 13.95 18.98 5.89
C LYS A 5 12.43 18.91 6.03
N GLU A 6 11.70 19.74 5.30
CA GLU A 6 10.23 19.72 5.26
C GLU A 6 9.72 18.39 4.69
N PHE A 7 10.36 17.86 3.65
CA PHE A 7 10.05 16.53 3.11
C PHE A 7 10.23 15.43 4.16
N VAL A 8 11.34 15.45 4.90
CA VAL A 8 11.62 14.46 5.95
C VAL A 8 10.66 14.57 7.14
N ILE A 9 10.36 15.78 7.61
CA ILE A 9 9.42 16.00 8.72
C ILE A 9 8.01 15.53 8.32
N ASP A 10 7.57 15.86 7.11
CA ASP A 10 6.28 15.46 6.55
C ASP A 10 6.23 13.94 6.27
N TYR A 11 7.34 13.35 5.82
CA TYR A 11 7.50 11.91 5.66
C TYR A 11 7.41 11.17 7.00
N ILE A 12 8.14 11.62 8.02
CA ILE A 12 8.10 11.05 9.38
C ILE A 12 6.69 11.21 9.99
N GLY A 13 6.07 12.38 9.82
CA GLY A 13 4.70 12.65 10.30
C GLY A 13 3.66 11.69 9.71
N ARG A 14 3.79 11.34 8.43
CA ARG A 14 2.89 10.39 7.75
C ARG A 14 3.20 8.92 8.00
N HIS A 15 4.43 8.58 8.40
CA HIS A 15 4.88 7.21 8.69
C HIS A 15 5.09 6.96 10.19
N ASN A 16 4.40 7.72 11.05
CA ASN A 16 4.59 7.65 12.49
C ASN A 16 3.91 6.42 13.14
N HIS A 17 3.11 5.65 12.40
CA HIS A 17 2.44 4.47 12.96
C HIS A 17 3.34 3.23 12.83
N PRO A 18 4.07 2.82 13.89
CA PRO A 18 5.11 1.79 13.80
C PRO A 18 4.56 0.45 13.32
N VAL A 19 3.33 0.11 13.70
CA VAL A 19 2.65 -1.11 13.24
C VAL A 19 2.42 -1.09 11.73
N ASN A 20 2.06 0.07 11.16
CA ASN A 20 1.86 0.18 9.73
C ASN A 20 3.17 0.02 8.96
N ALA A 21 4.23 0.67 9.45
CA ALA A 21 5.56 0.59 8.86
C ALA A 21 6.12 -0.85 8.91
N CYS A 22 6.04 -1.52 10.06
CA CYS A 22 6.51 -2.91 10.20
C CYS A 22 5.75 -3.86 9.28
N LEU A 23 4.42 -3.76 9.23
CA LEU A 23 3.61 -4.62 8.37
C LEU A 23 3.84 -4.35 6.88
N HIS A 24 4.12 -3.10 6.49
CA HIS A 24 4.47 -2.75 5.11
C HIS A 24 5.86 -3.27 4.70
N ILE A 25 6.86 -3.18 5.59
CA ILE A 25 8.21 -3.68 5.33
C ILE A 25 8.20 -5.17 4.99
N VAL A 26 7.25 -5.94 5.54
CA VAL A 26 7.08 -7.37 5.22
C VAL A 26 6.09 -7.58 4.08
N GLY A 27 4.94 -6.89 4.12
CA GLY A 27 3.83 -7.09 3.19
C GLY A 27 4.15 -6.68 1.76
N VAL A 28 4.85 -5.57 1.57
CA VAL A 28 5.20 -5.07 0.23
C VAL A 28 6.18 -6.01 -0.49
N PRO A 29 7.35 -6.39 0.09
CA PRO A 29 8.23 -7.35 -0.54
C PRO A 29 7.57 -8.72 -0.78
N SER A 30 6.72 -9.17 0.16
CA SER A 30 5.99 -10.43 0.01
C SER A 30 5.06 -10.40 -1.20
N ALA A 31 4.31 -9.31 -1.40
CA ALA A 31 3.42 -9.16 -2.55
C ALA A 31 4.20 -9.11 -3.87
N PHE A 32 5.31 -8.37 -3.95
CA PHE A 32 6.17 -8.32 -5.14
C PHE A 32 6.84 -9.67 -5.45
N TYR A 33 7.37 -10.35 -4.44
CA TYR A 33 7.96 -11.67 -4.62
C TYR A 33 6.90 -12.72 -4.99
N GLY A 34 5.71 -12.63 -4.41
CA GLY A 34 4.56 -13.44 -4.78
C GLY A 34 4.17 -13.25 -6.25
N MET A 35 4.15 -12.01 -6.73
CA MET A 35 3.92 -11.71 -8.15
C MET A 35 5.00 -12.35 -9.04
N PHE A 36 6.28 -12.23 -8.68
CA PHE A 36 7.37 -12.89 -9.39
C PHE A 36 7.19 -14.42 -9.44
N LEU A 37 6.84 -15.06 -8.32
CA LEU A 37 6.57 -16.49 -8.27
C LEU A 37 5.35 -16.88 -9.12
N PHE A 38 4.31 -16.07 -9.13
CA PHE A 38 3.09 -16.32 -9.89
C PHE A 38 3.38 -16.31 -11.39
N VAL A 39 4.10 -15.30 -11.90
CA VAL A 39 4.43 -15.19 -13.34
C VAL A 39 5.50 -16.19 -13.79
N THR A 40 6.28 -16.74 -12.88
CA THR A 40 7.28 -17.81 -13.16
C THR A 40 6.70 -19.22 -13.03
N GLY A 41 5.38 -19.35 -12.89
CA GLY A 41 4.67 -20.64 -12.90
C GLY A 41 4.52 -21.30 -11.53
N LYS A 42 5.00 -20.69 -10.44
CA LYS A 42 4.76 -21.16 -9.06
C LYS A 42 3.44 -20.57 -8.51
N PHE A 43 2.35 -20.82 -9.21
CA PHE A 43 1.05 -20.15 -8.99
C PHE A 43 0.55 -20.21 -7.54
N ALA A 44 0.57 -21.38 -6.89
CA ALA A 44 0.07 -21.53 -5.52
C ALA A 44 0.85 -20.67 -4.53
N TRP A 45 2.19 -20.73 -4.58
CA TRP A 45 3.07 -19.93 -3.73
C TRP A 45 2.98 -18.44 -4.05
N GLY A 46 2.90 -18.10 -5.33
CA GLY A 46 2.73 -16.72 -5.78
C GLY A 46 1.43 -16.12 -5.27
N ALA A 47 0.31 -16.82 -5.46
CA ALA A 47 -1.00 -16.38 -5.00
C ALA A 47 -1.04 -16.25 -3.47
N ALA A 48 -0.49 -17.22 -2.74
CA ALA A 48 -0.43 -17.17 -1.29
C ALA A 48 0.34 -15.95 -0.77
N LEU A 49 1.51 -15.65 -1.35
CA LEU A 49 2.31 -14.49 -0.97
C LEU A 49 1.68 -13.16 -1.37
N ILE A 50 1.00 -13.09 -2.51
CA ILE A 50 0.24 -11.90 -2.91
C ILE A 50 -0.87 -11.64 -1.89
N VAL A 51 -1.69 -12.64 -1.57
CA VAL A 51 -2.82 -12.50 -0.63
C VAL A 51 -2.32 -12.15 0.76
N LEU A 52 -1.32 -12.87 1.28
CA LEU A 52 -0.74 -12.60 2.60
C LEU A 52 -0.04 -11.24 2.65
N GLY A 53 0.74 -10.91 1.62
CA GLY A 53 1.43 -9.62 1.53
C GLY A 53 0.45 -8.44 1.49
N TYR A 54 -0.64 -8.59 0.74
CA TYR A 54 -1.73 -7.60 0.71
C TYR A 54 -2.45 -7.49 2.05
N PHE A 55 -2.74 -8.63 2.68
CA PHE A 55 -3.42 -8.66 3.97
C PHE A 55 -2.60 -7.96 5.07
N LEU A 56 -1.28 -8.16 5.10
CA LEU A 56 -0.39 -7.44 6.03
C LEU A 56 -0.43 -5.93 5.80
N GLN A 57 -0.38 -5.47 4.55
CA GLN A 57 -0.50 -4.05 4.22
C GLN A 57 -1.85 -3.49 4.67
N TYR A 58 -2.95 -4.20 4.41
CA TYR A 58 -4.29 -3.84 4.88
C TYR A 58 -4.36 -3.71 6.41
N LEU A 59 -3.79 -4.66 7.16
CA LEU A 59 -3.74 -4.60 8.62
C LEU A 59 -2.94 -3.39 9.11
N GLY A 60 -1.83 -3.06 8.45
CA GLY A 60 -1.05 -1.87 8.74
C GLY A 60 -1.86 -0.59 8.58
N HIS A 61 -2.54 -0.47 7.43
CA HIS A 61 -3.41 0.66 7.12
C HIS A 61 -4.58 0.79 8.10
N LYS A 62 -5.22 -0.35 8.42
CA LYS A 62 -6.29 -0.42 9.42
C LYS A 62 -5.80 0.02 10.80
N ALA A 63 -4.60 -0.37 11.21
CA ALA A 63 -4.02 0.04 12.49
C ALA A 63 -3.71 1.54 12.53
N GLN A 64 -3.27 2.12 11.42
CA GLN A 64 -3.06 3.58 11.29
C GLN A 64 -4.38 4.37 11.12
N GLY A 65 -5.50 3.70 10.82
CA GLY A 65 -6.79 4.34 10.57
C GLY A 65 -6.88 5.02 9.20
N ASN A 66 -6.04 4.62 8.24
CA ASN A 66 -6.07 5.12 6.87
C ASN A 66 -6.44 4.01 5.88
N GLU A 67 -6.76 4.41 4.65
CA GLU A 67 -7.12 3.46 3.59
C GLU A 67 -5.88 2.99 2.83
N VAL A 68 -5.97 1.77 2.29
CA VAL A 68 -4.98 1.23 1.35
C VAL A 68 -4.86 2.15 0.13
N GLY A 69 -3.63 2.30 -0.37
CA GLY A 69 -3.32 3.23 -1.46
C GLY A 69 -4.15 2.98 -2.73
N GLU A 70 -4.38 1.71 -3.11
CA GLU A 70 -5.16 1.43 -4.32
C GLU A 70 -6.64 1.80 -4.15
N VAL A 71 -7.21 1.62 -2.96
CA VAL A 71 -8.59 2.04 -2.68
C VAL A 71 -8.72 3.56 -2.80
N THR A 72 -7.74 4.29 -2.26
CA THR A 72 -7.67 5.75 -2.40
C THR A 72 -7.56 6.17 -3.87
N LEU A 73 -6.74 5.48 -4.66
CA LEU A 73 -6.59 5.73 -6.09
C LEU A 73 -7.87 5.42 -6.87
N ILE A 74 -8.53 4.28 -6.59
CA ILE A 74 -9.81 3.90 -7.21
C ILE A 74 -10.86 4.96 -6.91
N LYS A 75 -10.99 5.40 -5.66
CA LYS A 75 -11.90 6.48 -5.27
C LYS A 75 -11.59 7.78 -6.00
N HIS A 76 -10.31 8.12 -6.14
CA HIS A 76 -9.88 9.31 -6.87
C HIS A 76 -10.26 9.25 -8.36
N ILE A 77 -9.98 8.12 -9.02
CA ILE A 77 -10.35 7.89 -10.43
C ILE A 77 -11.87 7.91 -10.58
N TRP A 78 -12.60 7.20 -9.70
CA TRP A 78 -14.06 7.17 -9.68
C TRP A 78 -14.65 8.58 -9.56
N LYS A 79 -14.16 9.39 -8.62
CA LYS A 79 -14.60 10.78 -8.46
C LYS A 79 -14.35 11.59 -9.74
N LYS A 80 -13.22 11.39 -10.41
CA LYS A 80 -12.89 12.10 -11.66
C LYS A 80 -13.78 11.69 -12.85
N VAL A 81 -14.19 10.42 -12.90
CA VAL A 81 -15.00 9.86 -14.00
C VAL A 81 -16.51 10.08 -13.77
N CYS A 82 -16.99 9.95 -12.53
CA CYS A 82 -18.42 9.90 -12.20
C CYS A 82 -18.98 11.19 -11.58
N THR A 83 -18.14 12.17 -11.20
CA THR A 83 -18.65 13.46 -10.71
C THR A 83 -18.79 14.42 -11.89
N PRO A 84 -19.96 15.01 -12.14
CA PRO A 84 -20.10 16.05 -13.16
C PRO A 84 -19.17 17.22 -12.81
N ARG A 85 -18.39 17.65 -13.78
CA ARG A 85 -17.58 18.86 -13.67
C ARG A 85 -18.53 20.04 -13.89
N ASN A 86 -19.15 20.51 -12.81
CA ASN A 86 -19.86 21.79 -12.80
C ASN A 86 -18.84 22.94 -12.87
#